data_AF-A0A9E4J2F9-F1
#
_entry.id   AF-A0A9E4J2F9-F1
#
_cell.length_a   1.000
_cell.length_b   1.000
_cell.length_c   1.000
_cell.angle_alpha   90.00
_cell.angle_beta   90.00
_cell.angle_gamma   90.00
#
_symmetry.space_group_name_H-M   'P 1'
#
loop_
_entity.id
_entity.type
_entity.pdbx_description
1 polymer ?
#
loop_
_entity_poly.entity_id
_entity_poly.type
_entity_poly.pdbx_seq_one_letter_code
_entity_poly.pdbx_strand_id
1 'polypeptide(L)'
;MRAIWVTLGLVLAAMVGFGACSGGDAQGEQGGEVTKAQFDTWMEELSNWGRWGDDDQLGAVNLITPAKRVEAARLVESGRTASLSR
;
A
#
# COMPACT_ATOMS: atom_id res chain seq x y z
N MET A 1 -0.45 -44.32 24.27
CA MET A 1 -0.02 -43.35 25.31
C MET A 1 1.07 -42.39 24.83
N ARG A 2 2.19 -42.84 24.24
CA ARG A 2 3.30 -41.96 23.80
C ARG A 2 2.95 -40.96 22.68
N ALA A 3 2.05 -41.32 21.76
CA ALA A 3 1.63 -40.45 20.65
C ALA A 3 0.85 -39.20 21.09
N ILE A 4 0.05 -39.30 22.17
CA ILE A 4 -0.77 -38.18 22.68
C ILE A 4 0.11 -37.07 23.26
N TRP A 5 1.20 -37.45 23.94
CA TRP A 5 2.16 -36.49 24.52
C TRP A 5 3.00 -35.77 23.45
N VAL A 6 3.31 -36.44 22.34
CA VAL A 6 4.04 -35.84 21.20
C VAL A 6 3.15 -34.83 20.47
N THR A 7 1.87 -35.14 20.28
CA THR A 7 0.93 -34.20 19.64
C THR A 7 0.60 -33.00 20.53
N LEU A 8 0.47 -33.18 21.85
CA LEU A 8 0.26 -32.05 22.78
C LEU A 8 1.49 -31.11 22.84
N GLY A 9 2.69 -31.69 22.85
CA GLY A 9 3.94 -30.91 22.85
C GLY A 9 4.14 -30.09 21.57
N LEU A 10 3.79 -30.64 20.40
CA LEU A 10 3.85 -29.93 19.11
C LEU A 10 2.84 -28.78 19.02
N VAL A 11 1.63 -28.96 19.56
CA VAL A 11 0.62 -27.90 19.62
C VAL A 11 1.06 -26.76 20.55
N LEU A 12 1.66 -27.09 21.70
CA LEU A 12 2.18 -26.07 22.63
C LEU A 12 3.35 -25.28 22.03
N ALA A 13 4.26 -25.95 21.32
CA ALA A 13 5.38 -25.30 20.63
C ALA A 13 4.91 -24.36 19.51
N ALA A 14 3.86 -24.74 18.78
CA ALA A 14 3.25 -23.89 17.76
C ALA A 14 2.57 -22.64 18.37
N MET A 15 1.94 -22.76 19.54
CA MET A 15 1.29 -21.63 20.21
C MET A 15 2.30 -20.60 20.77
N VAL A 16 3.48 -21.03 21.20
CA VAL A 16 4.55 -20.11 21.67
C VAL A 16 5.27 -19.43 20.50
N GLY A 17 5.44 -20.11 19.35
CA GLY A 17 6.03 -19.53 18.15
C GLY A 17 5.15 -18.46 17.48
N PHE A 18 3.83 -18.57 17.59
CA PHE A 18 2.88 -17.61 17.01
C PHE A 18 2.69 -16.34 17.85
N GLY A 19 3.06 -16.37 19.13
CA GLY A 19 2.93 -15.21 20.05
C GLY A 19 4.01 -14.14 19.90
N ALA A 20 5.11 -14.42 19.19
CA ALA A 20 6.23 -13.47 19.01
C ALA A 20 6.01 -12.47 17.85
N CYS A 21 4.97 -12.66 17.04
CA CYS A 21 4.61 -11.75 15.95
C CYS A 21 3.40 -10.87 16.34
N SER A 22 3.30 -10.43 17.59
CA SER A 22 2.39 -9.35 17.98
C SER A 22 3.13 -8.05 18.31
N GLY A 23 4.40 -7.92 17.88
CA GLY A 23 5.08 -6.64 17.73
C GLY A 23 4.53 -5.88 16.51
N GLY A 24 3.23 -5.63 16.52
CA GLY A 24 2.57 -4.76 15.55
C GLY A 24 2.82 -3.31 15.93
N ASP A 25 4.07 -2.84 15.81
CA ASP A 25 4.37 -1.42 15.78
C ASP A 25 3.99 -0.85 14.41
N ALA A 26 2.69 -0.95 14.07
CA ALA A 26 2.09 -0.09 13.06
C ALA A 26 1.76 1.25 13.74
N GLN A 27 2.78 1.94 14.25
CA GLN A 27 2.65 3.31 14.71
C GLN A 27 2.65 4.22 13.48
N GLY A 28 1.47 4.54 12.96
CA GLY A 28 1.31 5.88 12.42
C GLY A 28 1.49 6.84 13.58
N GLU A 29 2.46 7.76 13.51
CA GLU A 29 2.53 8.87 14.46
C GLU A 29 1.14 9.49 14.59
N GLN A 30 0.70 9.76 15.82
CA GLN A 30 -0.50 10.56 16.04
C GLN A 30 -0.20 11.95 15.48
N GLY A 31 -0.65 12.18 14.24
CA GLY A 31 -0.49 13.48 13.59
C GLY A 31 -1.06 14.57 14.50
N GLY A 32 -0.26 15.60 14.76
CA GLY A 32 -0.70 16.76 15.54
C GLY A 32 -1.96 17.39 14.93
N GLU A 33 -2.73 18.11 15.75
CA GLU A 33 -3.96 18.76 15.30
C GLU A 33 -3.69 19.71 14.14
N VAL A 34 -4.34 19.47 13.00
CA VAL A 34 -4.22 20.31 11.79
C VAL A 34 -5.17 21.49 11.93
N THR A 35 -4.61 22.70 11.92
CA THR A 35 -5.43 23.93 11.93
C THR A 35 -6.12 24.14 10.59
N LYS A 36 -7.25 24.87 10.59
CA LYS A 36 -7.92 25.25 9.34
C LYS A 36 -6.98 26.03 8.40
N ALA A 37 -6.20 26.97 8.92
CA ALA A 37 -5.26 27.74 8.11
C ALA A 37 -4.23 26.85 7.41
N GLN A 38 -3.71 25.84 8.12
CA GLN A 38 -2.78 24.88 7.53
C GLN A 38 -3.43 24.01 6.47
N PHE A 39 -4.68 23.58 6.69
CA PHE A 39 -5.45 22.87 5.68
C PHE A 39 -5.68 23.72 4.42
N ASP A 40 -6.07 24.99 4.59
CA ASP A 40 -6.29 25.92 3.48
C ASP A 40 -4.99 26.09 2.66
N THR A 41 -3.85 26.26 3.32
CA THR A 41 -2.54 26.33 2.64
C THR A 41 -2.23 25.07 1.84
N TRP A 42 -2.43 23.88 2.42
CA TRP A 42 -2.18 22.63 1.69
C TRP A 42 -3.09 22.42 0.50
N MET A 43 -4.34 22.86 0.57
CA MET A 43 -5.26 22.77 -0.56
C MET A 43 -4.77 23.57 -1.77
N GLU A 44 -4.06 24.69 -1.53
CA GLU A 44 -3.44 25.49 -2.58
C GLU A 44 -2.10 24.88 -3.04
N GLU A 45 -1.21 24.54 -2.10
CA GLU A 45 0.16 24.11 -2.39
C GLU A 45 0.26 22.67 -2.91
N LEU A 46 -0.57 21.76 -2.41
CA LEU A 46 -0.53 20.32 -2.72
C LEU A 46 -1.56 19.94 -3.77
N SER A 47 -1.74 20.81 -4.75
CA SER A 47 -2.75 20.67 -5.80
C SER A 47 -2.10 20.43 -7.17
N ASN A 48 -2.80 19.73 -8.06
CA ASN A 48 -2.40 19.63 -9.48
C ASN A 48 -3.19 20.59 -10.38
N TRP A 49 -3.94 21.55 -9.83
CA TRP A 49 -4.73 22.49 -10.62
C TRP A 49 -3.83 23.31 -11.57
N GLY A 50 -4.26 23.47 -12.81
CA GLY A 50 -3.52 24.20 -13.84
C GLY A 50 -2.25 23.51 -14.36
N ARG A 51 -1.80 22.39 -13.76
CA ARG A 51 -0.56 21.70 -14.14
C ARG A 51 -0.51 21.29 -15.61
N TRP A 52 -1.66 20.98 -16.21
CA TRP A 52 -1.79 20.56 -17.61
C TRP A 52 -2.63 21.53 -18.46
N GLY A 53 -2.88 22.74 -17.95
CA GLY A 53 -3.72 23.75 -18.58
C GLY A 53 -5.10 23.86 -17.91
N ASP A 54 -5.70 25.05 -18.00
CA ASP A 54 -6.94 25.39 -17.31
C ASP A 54 -8.16 24.63 -17.86
N ASP A 55 -8.09 24.20 -19.12
CA ASP A 55 -9.13 23.42 -19.78
C ASP A 55 -8.93 21.89 -19.62
N ASP A 56 -7.90 21.44 -18.92
CA ASP A 56 -7.62 20.00 -18.75
C ASP A 56 -8.75 19.27 -18.01
N GLN A 57 -9.11 18.10 -18.53
CA GLN A 57 -10.13 17.21 -17.97
C GLN A 57 -9.57 15.83 -17.59
N LEU A 58 -8.26 15.58 -17.81
CA LEU A 58 -7.65 14.27 -17.61
C LEU A 58 -6.94 14.15 -16.25
N GLY A 59 -6.40 15.24 -15.71
CA GLY A 59 -5.68 15.27 -14.45
C GLY A 59 -4.48 14.31 -14.44
N ALA A 60 -4.35 13.51 -13.38
CA ALA A 60 -3.21 12.60 -13.19
C ALA A 60 -3.06 11.54 -14.31
N VAL A 61 -4.08 11.30 -15.13
CA VAL A 61 -3.97 10.42 -16.31
C VAL A 61 -2.95 10.95 -17.32
N ASN A 62 -2.69 12.27 -17.35
CA ASN A 62 -1.62 12.88 -18.15
C ASN A 62 -0.22 12.33 -17.82
N LEU A 63 -0.03 11.70 -16.65
CA LEU A 63 1.23 11.03 -16.29
C LEU A 63 1.44 9.70 -17.03
N ILE A 64 0.41 9.13 -17.66
CA ILE A 64 0.48 7.90 -18.44
C ILE A 64 0.96 8.22 -19.86
N THR A 65 2.24 8.59 -19.98
CA THR A 65 2.84 8.97 -21.26
C THR A 65 3.14 7.76 -22.16
N PRO A 66 3.32 7.94 -23.48
CA PRO A 66 3.78 6.87 -24.36
C PRO A 66 5.09 6.20 -23.89
N ALA A 67 6.03 6.99 -23.36
CA ALA A 67 7.29 6.47 -22.81
C ALA A 67 7.05 5.57 -21.58
N LYS A 68 6.22 6.03 -20.62
CA LYS A 68 5.84 5.21 -19.45
C LYS A 68 5.13 3.93 -19.85
N ARG A 69 4.31 3.95 -20.91
CA ARG A 69 3.67 2.74 -21.46
C ARG A 69 4.68 1.74 -22.01
N VAL A 70 5.70 2.21 -22.72
CA VAL A 70 6.79 1.33 -23.21
C VAL A 70 7.62 0.78 -22.05
N GLU A 71 7.95 1.60 -21.04
CA GLU A 71 8.63 1.14 -19.83
C GLU A 71 7.84 0.04 -19.11
N ALA A 72 6.53 0.23 -18.92
CA ALA A 72 5.66 -0.75 -18.28
C ALA A 72 5.59 -2.07 -19.07
N ALA A 73 5.51 -2.00 -20.40
CA ALA A 73 5.49 -3.20 -21.25
C ALA A 73 6.77 -4.03 -21.13
N ARG A 74 7.93 -3.40 -20.88
CA ARG A 74 9.21 -4.09 -20.69
C ARG A 74 9.29 -4.88 -19.37
N LEU A 75 8.38 -4.65 -18.42
CA LEU A 75 8.33 -5.42 -17.16
C LEU A 75 7.74 -6.83 -17.35
N VAL A 76 7.16 -7.14 -18.51
CA VAL A 76 6.62 -8.47 -18.80
C VAL A 76 7.76 -9.44 -19.12
N GLU A 77 8.00 -10.41 -18.23
CA GLU A 77 9.01 -11.46 -18.43
C GLU A 77 8.41 -12.80 -18.86
N SER A 78 7.38 -13.28 -18.14
CA SER A 78 6.81 -14.63 -18.33
C SER A 78 5.46 -14.68 -19.04
N GLY A 79 4.82 -13.52 -19.25
CA GLY A 79 3.49 -13.43 -19.86
C GLY A 79 2.34 -13.99 -19.00
N ARG A 80 2.59 -14.33 -17.73
CA ARG A 80 1.53 -14.77 -16.80
C ARG A 80 0.55 -13.63 -16.52
N THR A 81 -0.74 -13.94 -16.55
CA THR A 81 -1.82 -12.99 -16.29
C THR A 81 -2.62 -13.40 -15.05
N ALA A 82 -3.13 -12.42 -14.32
CA ALA A 82 -4.02 -12.61 -13.19
C ALA A 82 -5.15 -11.57 -13.26
N SER A 83 -6.39 -11.99 -13.01
CA SER A 83 -7.50 -11.05 -12.90
C SER A 83 -7.45 -10.30 -11.56
N LEU A 84 -7.71 -9.00 -11.60
CA LEU A 84 -7.88 -8.15 -10.41
C LEU A 84 -9.34 -7.74 -10.19
N SER A 85 -10.29 -8.34 -10.92
CA SER A 85 -11.72 -8.17 -10.69
C SER A 85 -12.17 -8.91 -9.42
N ARG A 86 -13.19 -8.37 -8.74
CA ARG A 86 -13.82 -9.01 -7.60
C ARG A 86 -14.82 -10.09 -8.02
#